data_AF-A0AA38Z1W7-F1
#
_entry.id   AF-A0AA38Z1W7-F1
#
_cell.length_a   1.000
_cell.length_b   1.000
_cell.length_c   1.000
_cell.angle_alpha   90.00
_cell.angle_beta   90.00
_cell.angle_gamma   90.00
#
_symmetry.space_group_name_H-M   'P 1'
#
loop_
_entity.id
_entity.type
_entity.pdbx_description
1 polymer ?
#
loop_
_entity_poly.entity_id
_entity_poly.type
_entity_poly.pdbx_seq_one_letter_code
_entity_poly.pdbx_strand_id
1 'polypeptide(L)' 'MARLWQVGKDAHGKLVSEALEDRGICLDHLNTVSTAPTDHAVVMLQSDCQNSIIIVGGANMSFGLL' A
#
# COMPACT_ATOMS: atom_id res chain seq x y z
N MET A 1 -4.20 -19.42 4.24
CA MET A 1 -3.75 -18.61 3.10
C MET A 1 -2.77 -17.56 3.62
N ALA A 2 -1.54 -17.50 3.09
CA ALA A 2 -0.58 -16.47 3.46
C ALA A 2 -0.96 -15.13 2.79
N ARG A 3 -0.88 -14.02 3.53
CA ARG A 3 -1.05 -12.65 3.01
C ARG A 3 0.34 -12.00 2.95
N LEU A 4 0.81 -11.65 1.77
CA LEU A 4 2.15 -11.05 1.58
C LEU A 4 2.11 -9.52 1.49
N TRP A 5 0.96 -8.96 1.14
CA TRP A 5 0.75 -7.55 0.79
C TRP A 5 -0.75 -7.25 0.80
N GLN A 6 -1.12 -6.04 1.19
CA GLN A 6 -2.51 -5.62 1.29
C GLN A 6 -2.70 -4.18 0.80
N VAL A 7 -3.84 -3.91 0.18
CA VAL A 7 -4.28 -2.55 -0.20
C VAL A 7 -5.67 -2.28 0.36
N GLY A 8 -6.01 -1.00 0.52
CA GLY A 8 -7.37 -0.60 0.88
C GLY A 8 -8.33 -0.79 -0.29
N LYS A 9 -9.62 -0.92 0.01
CA LYS A 9 -10.69 -0.89 -1.02
C LYS A 9 -10.98 0.55 -1.44
N ASP A 10 -9.97 1.23 -1.99
CA ASP A 10 -10.03 2.62 -2.41
C ASP A 10 -9.37 2.84 -3.79
N ALA A 11 -9.45 4.07 -4.28
CA ALA A 11 -8.90 4.44 -5.60
C ALA A 11 -7.37 4.26 -5.67
N HIS A 12 -6.65 4.45 -4.55
CA HIS A 12 -5.20 4.29 -4.51
C HIS A 12 -4.82 2.80 -4.61
N GLY A 13 -5.52 1.93 -3.90
CA GLY A 13 -5.33 0.49 -3.96
C GLY A 13 -5.62 -0.06 -5.35
N LYS A 14 -6.69 0.44 -5.99
CA LYS A 14 -7.00 0.12 -7.38
C LYS A 14 -5.87 0.54 -8.33
N LEU A 15 -5.43 1.80 -8.27
CA LEU A 15 -4.37 2.34 -9.13
C LEU A 15 -3.07 1.52 -9.05
N VAL A 16 -2.64 1.18 -7.82
CA VAL A 16 -1.41 0.39 -7.62
C VAL A 16 -1.59 -1.04 -8.15
N SER A 17 -2.74 -1.66 -7.89
CA SER A 17 -3.02 -3.04 -8.36
C SER A 17 -3.03 -3.12 -9.89
N GLU A 18 -3.72 -2.20 -10.57
CA GLU A 18 -3.76 -2.14 -12.03
C GLU A 18 -2.36 -1.89 -12.61
N ALA A 19 -1.56 -0.99 -12.01
CA ALA A 19 -0.20 -0.73 -12.46
C ALA A 19 0.74 -1.96 -12.32
N LEU A 20 0.54 -2.81 -11.31
CA LEU A 20 1.30 -4.04 -11.14
C LEU A 20 0.84 -5.12 -12.15
N GLU A 21 -0.46 -5.26 -12.34
CA GLU A 21 -1.06 -6.19 -13.31
C GLU A 21 -0.63 -5.86 -14.75
N ASP A 22 -0.63 -4.57 -15.13
CA ASP A 22 -0.14 -4.07 -16.42
C ASP A 22 1.34 -4.39 -16.67
N ARG A 23 2.10 -4.65 -15.60
CA ARG A 23 3.52 -5.06 -15.65
C ARG A 23 3.70 -6.58 -15.60
N GLY A 24 2.62 -7.35 -15.63
CA GLY A 24 2.64 -8.80 -15.58
C GLY A 24 3.00 -9.38 -14.21
N ILE A 25 2.85 -8.59 -13.14
CA ILE A 25 3.10 -9.06 -11.77
C ILE A 25 1.91 -9.88 -11.28
N CYS A 26 2.18 -11.06 -10.74
CA CYS A 26 1.15 -11.93 -10.16
C CYS A 26 0.60 -11.34 -8.85
N LEU A 27 -0.72 -11.19 -8.78
CA LEU A 27 -1.43 -10.59 -7.66
C LEU A 27 -2.19 -11.60 -6.78
N ASP A 28 -2.00 -12.91 -6.97
CA ASP A 28 -2.74 -13.97 -6.26
C ASP A 28 -2.66 -13.89 -4.72
N HIS A 29 -1.62 -13.23 -4.20
CA HIS A 29 -1.40 -13.04 -2.76
C HIS A 29 -1.72 -11.62 -2.27
N LEU A 30 -2.20 -10.73 -3.14
CA LEU A 30 -2.61 -9.37 -2.79
C LEU A 30 -4.02 -9.42 -2.16
N ASN A 31 -4.12 -8.94 -0.93
CA ASN A 31 -5.41 -8.84 -0.23
C ASN A 31 -5.99 -7.42 -0.32
N THR A 32 -7.31 -7.30 -0.38
CA THR A 32 -8.00 -6.01 -0.25
C THR A 32 -8.66 -5.90 1.13
N VAL A 33 -8.42 -4.79 1.82
CA VAL A 33 -8.97 -4.49 3.16
C VAL A 33 -10.04 -3.42 3.04
N SER A 34 -11.25 -3.68 3.55
CA SER A 34 -12.36 -2.71 3.50
C SER A 34 -12.42 -1.76 4.69
N THR A 35 -11.70 -2.06 5.78
CA THR A 35 -11.75 -1.31 7.05
C THR A 35 -10.65 -0.27 7.20
N ALA A 36 -9.71 -0.19 6.27
CA ALA A 36 -8.59 0.74 6.30
C ALA A 36 -8.22 1.18 4.87
N PRO A 37 -7.73 2.42 4.70
CA PRO A 37 -7.26 2.90 3.40
C PRO A 37 -5.94 2.22 3.01
N THR A 38 -5.57 2.32 1.73
CA THR A 38 -4.24 1.97 1.25
C THR A 38 -3.20 2.84 1.96
N ASP A 39 -2.13 2.20 2.45
CA ASP A 39 -0.98 2.89 3.03
C ASP A 39 -0.45 3.95 2.07
N HIS A 40 -0.06 5.10 2.60
CA HIS A 40 0.61 6.13 1.82
C HIS A 40 1.77 6.73 2.60
N ALA A 41 2.77 7.21 1.87
CA ALA A 41 3.89 7.94 2.43
C ALA A 41 3.87 9.38 1.91
N VAL A 42 4.09 10.33 2.81
CA VAL A 42 4.39 11.71 2.46
C VAL A 42 5.90 11.85 2.42
N VAL A 43 6.45 12.13 1.25
CA VAL A 43 7.88 12.35 1.04
C VAL A 43 8.11 13.84 0.82
N MET A 44 8.89 14.45 1.70
CA MET A 44 9.30 15.86 1.61
C MET A 44 10.78 15.92 1.25
N LEU A 45 11.10 16.65 0.17
CA LEU A 45 12.49 16.96 -0.19
C LEU A 45 12.97 18.14 0.64
N GLN A 46 14.03 17.94 1.41
CA GLN A 46 14.65 18.97 2.23
C GLN A 46 15.67 19.77 1.40
N SER A 47 15.96 21.00 1.84
CA SER A 47 16.89 21.90 1.13
C SER A 47 18.33 21.40 1.07
N ASP A 48 18.68 20.43 1.91
CA ASP A 48 19.97 19.74 1.96
C ASP A 48 20.00 18.45 1.13
N CYS A 49 19.05 18.28 0.20
CA CYS A 49 18.91 17.11 -0.67
C CYS A 49 18.61 15.80 0.08
N GLN A 50 18.11 15.87 1.32
CA GLN A 50 17.61 14.71 2.04
C GLN A 50 16.10 14.49 1.82
N ASN A 51 15.67 13.24 1.92
CA ASN A 51 14.25 12.88 1.92
C ASN A 51 13.78 12.73 3.36
N SER A 52 12.78 13.52 3.76
CA SER A 52 12.00 13.26 4.97
C SER A 52 10.75 12.47 4.59
N ILE A 53 10.56 11.30 5.21
CA ILE A 53 9.49 10.37 4.85
C ILE A 53 8.60 10.16 6.08
N ILE A 54 7.31 10.46 5.93
CA ILE A 54 6.28 10.15 6.92
C ILE A 54 5.42 9.02 6.36
N ILE A 55 5.36 7.90 7.07
CA ILE A 55 4.52 6.75 6.68
C ILE A 55 3.20 6.83 7.42
N VAL A 56 2.10 6.84 6.69
CA VAL A 56 0.74 6.76 7.21
C VAL A 56 0.22 5.34 6.94
N GLY A 57 0.28 4.51 7.98
CA GLY A 57 -0.14 3.12 7.90
C GLY A 57 -1.66 2.95 7.74
N GLY A 58 -2.07 1.94 7.00
CA GLY A 58 -3.47 1.63 6.70
C GLY A 58 -3.69 0.12 6.56
N ALA A 59 -4.04 -0.34 5.36
CA ALA A 59 -4.30 -1.74 5.04
C ALA A 59 -3.14 -2.67 5.41
N ASN A 60 -1.87 -2.24 5.27
CA ASN A 60 -0.73 -3.07 5.69
C ASN A 60 -0.57 -3.18 7.21
N MET A 61 -1.13 -2.25 7.98
CA MET A 61 -1.18 -2.34 9.44
C MET A 61 -2.42 -3.11 9.92
N SER A 62 -3.35 -3.42 9.02
CA SER A 62 -4.60 -4.12 9.30
C SER A 62 -4.48 -5.65 9.22
N PHE A 63 -3.29 -6.19 9.50
CA PHE A 63 -3.19 -7.61 9.86
C PHE A 63 -3.92 -7.77 11.18
N GLY A 64 -5.01 -8.54 11.17
CA GLY A 64 -5.71 -8.85 12.41
C GLY A 64 -4.69 -9.32 13.45
N LEU A 65 -4.68 -8.67 14.61
CA LEU A 65 -4.21 -9.31 15.83
C LEU A 65 -4.93 -10.66 15.87
N LEU A 66 -4.16 -11.74 15.72
CA LEU A 66 -4.59 -13.02 16.28
C LEU A 66 -4.87 -12.82 17.76
#